data_AF-A0A0A9DRV2-F1
#
_entry.id   AF-A0A0A9DRV2-F1
#
_cell.length_a   1.000
_cell.length_b   1.000
_cell.length_c   1.000
_cell.angle_alpha   90.00
_cell.angle_beta   90.00
_cell.angle_gamma   90.00
#
_symmetry.space_group_name_H-M   'P 1'
#
loop_
_entity.id
_entity.type
_entity.pdbx_description
1 polymer ?
#
loop_
_entity_poly.entity_id
_entity_poly.type
_entity_poly.pdbx_seq_one_letter_code
_entity_poly.pdbx_strand_id
1 'polypeptide(L)'
;MRRIELEAFNKAVGALRSSVDVERLKLLDTYSLSYLRPDGHVGPYRTPYPFAKGSKNTASIQNDCLHWCVPGPVDAWNDLVVKMALG
;
A
#
# COMPACT_ATOMS: atom_id res chain seq x y z
N MET A 1 -8.75 5.96 -5.92
CA MET A 1 -8.16 4.72 -6.49
C MET A 1 -9.04 3.50 -6.25
N ARG A 2 -9.42 3.17 -5.00
CA ARG A 2 -10.23 1.97 -4.67
C ARG A 2 -11.41 1.65 -5.62
N ARG A 3 -12.25 2.64 -5.95
CA ARG A 3 -13.39 2.42 -6.87
C ARG A 3 -12.94 1.87 -8.23
N ILE A 4 -11.87 2.44 -8.81
CA ILE A 4 -11.32 2.03 -10.11
C ILE A 4 -10.74 0.61 -10.02
N GLU A 5 -10.07 0.29 -8.91
CA GLU A 5 -9.51 -1.05 -8.66
C GLU A 5 -10.62 -2.11 -8.54
N LEU A 6 -11.71 -1.80 -7.84
CA LEU A 6 -12.89 -2.66 -7.73
C LEU A 6 -13.57 -2.88 -9.10
N GLU A 7 -13.73 -1.81 -9.88
CA GLU A 7 -14.27 -1.89 -11.25
C GLU A 7 -13.41 -2.79 -12.14
N ALA A 8 -12.07 -2.64 -12.08
CA ALA A 8 -11.14 -3.46 -12.83
C ALA A 8 -11.17 -4.94 -12.41
N PHE A 9 -11.22 -5.21 -11.10
CA PHE A 9 -11.33 -6.56 -10.55
C PHE A 9 -12.63 -7.25 -11.00
N ASN A 10 -13.77 -6.57 -10.86
CA ASN A 10 -15.07 -7.11 -11.28
C ASN A 10 -15.13 -7.38 -12.79
N LYS A 11 -14.50 -6.52 -13.60
CA LYS A 11 -14.37 -6.74 -15.05
C LYS A 11 -13.53 -7.99 -15.35
N ALA A 12 -12.42 -8.19 -14.63
CA ALA A 12 -11.58 -9.38 -14.78
C ALA A 12 -12.34 -10.66 -14.39
N VAL A 13 -13.06 -10.65 -13.27
CA VAL A 13 -13.89 -11.78 -12.82
C VAL A 13 -14.98 -12.11 -13.85
N GLY A 14 -15.68 -11.10 -14.39
CA GLY A 14 -16.70 -11.30 -15.42
C GLY A 14 -16.15 -11.88 -16.73
N ALA A 15 -14.90 -11.55 -17.08
CA ALA A 15 -14.25 -12.05 -18.30
C ALA A 15 -13.87 -13.55 -18.21
N LEU A 16 -13.62 -14.06 -17.00
CA LEU A 16 -13.13 -15.42 -16.76
C LEU A 16 -14.26 -16.49 -16.67
N ARG A 17 -15.55 -16.10 -16.79
CA ARG A 17 -16.72 -17.00 -16.97
C ARG A 17 -16.77 -18.24 -16.06
N SER A 18 -16.49 -18.09 -14.77
CA SER A 18 -16.52 -19.19 -13.79
C SER A 18 -15.51 -20.32 -14.04
N SER A 19 -14.36 -20.01 -14.66
CA SER A 19 -13.24 -20.95 -14.73
C SER A 19 -12.60 -21.19 -13.35
N VAL A 20 -11.82 -22.27 -13.22
CA VAL A 20 -10.97 -22.52 -12.05
C VAL A 20 -10.07 -21.32 -11.72
N ASP A 21 -9.72 -20.51 -12.73
CA ASP A 21 -8.90 -19.31 -12.56
C ASP A 21 -9.65 -18.18 -11.81
N VAL A 22 -10.99 -18.12 -11.91
CA VAL A 22 -11.81 -17.20 -11.10
C VAL A 22 -11.68 -17.52 -9.62
N GLU A 23 -11.70 -18.80 -9.25
CA GLU A 23 -11.66 -19.23 -7.85
C GLU A 23 -10.34 -18.86 -7.16
N ARG A 24 -9.25 -18.83 -7.95
CA ARG A 24 -7.88 -18.47 -7.53
C ARG A 24 -7.61 -16.97 -7.56
N LEU A 25 -8.41 -16.19 -8.29
CA LEU A 25 -8.27 -14.74 -8.34
C LEU A 25 -8.89 -14.10 -7.10
N LYS A 26 -8.06 -13.52 -6.23
CA LYS A 26 -8.49 -12.83 -5.01
C LYS A 26 -8.09 -11.35 -5.06
N LEU A 27 -8.91 -10.48 -4.46
CA LEU A 27 -8.61 -9.06 -4.32
C LEU A 27 -7.98 -8.78 -2.96
N LEU A 28 -6.74 -8.27 -2.95
CA LEU A 28 -6.10 -7.72 -1.76
C LEU A 28 -6.55 -6.27 -1.56
N ASP A 29 -7.69 -6.06 -0.91
CA ASP A 29 -8.21 -4.71 -0.61
C ASP A 29 -7.64 -4.18 0.71
N THR A 30 -6.53 -3.44 0.63
CA THR A 30 -5.90 -2.80 1.79
C THR A 30 -6.39 -1.36 2.02
N TYR A 31 -7.28 -0.83 1.17
CA TYR A 31 -7.57 0.61 1.14
C TYR A 31 -8.03 1.15 2.49
N SER A 32 -9.07 0.56 3.08
CA SER A 32 -9.65 1.06 4.34
C SER A 32 -8.66 0.97 5.49
N LEU A 33 -7.86 -0.11 5.55
CA LEU A 33 -6.85 -0.29 6.59
C LEU A 33 -5.70 0.72 6.44
N SER A 34 -5.22 0.93 5.21
CA SER A 34 -4.15 1.90 4.92
C SER A 34 -4.60 3.34 5.09
N TYR A 35 -5.86 3.64 4.75
CA TYR A 35 -6.44 4.98 4.91
C TYR A 35 -6.45 5.44 6.38
N LEU A 36 -6.61 4.50 7.31
CA LEU A 36 -6.57 4.77 8.76
C LEU A 36 -5.16 4.96 9.32
N ARG A 37 -4.12 4.86 8.49
CA ARG A 37 -2.72 4.86 8.92
C ARG A 37 -1.87 5.99 8.32
N PRO A 38 -2.29 7.26 8.33
CA PRO A 38 -1.44 8.34 7.85
C PRO A 38 -0.13 8.47 8.65
N ASP A 39 -0.11 7.96 9.89
CA ASP A 39 1.07 7.86 10.76
C ASP A 39 2.13 6.88 10.24
N GLY A 40 1.76 5.94 9.36
CA GLY A 40 2.67 4.93 8.82
C GLY A 40 3.58 5.43 7.71
N HIS A 41 3.42 6.67 7.25
CA HIS A 41 4.21 7.23 6.16
C HIS A 41 5.62 7.63 6.58
N VAL A 42 6.55 7.62 5.63
CA VAL A 42 7.95 8.01 5.85
C VAL A 42 8.07 9.51 6.19
N GLY A 43 7.17 10.34 5.64
CA GLY A 43 7.14 11.78 5.92
C GLY A 43 8.48 12.44 5.54
N PRO A 44 9.10 13.24 6.43
CA PRO A 44 10.36 13.91 6.13
C PRO A 44 11.56 12.96 6.16
N TYR A 45 11.41 11.74 6.69
CA TYR A 45 12.51 10.82 6.96
C TYR A 45 12.86 9.91 5.79
N ARG A 46 12.53 10.30 4.55
CA ARG A 46 12.92 9.55 3.35
C ARG A 46 14.44 9.50 3.19
N THR A 47 15.13 10.51 3.71
CA THR A 47 16.59 10.57 3.82
C THR A 47 16.99 10.70 5.29
N PRO A 48 18.15 10.15 5.70
CA PRO A 48 18.65 10.31 7.06
C PRO A 48 18.83 11.78 7.45
N TYR A 49 18.54 12.08 8.72
CA TYR A 49 18.78 13.39 9.34
C TYR A 49 18.26 14.60 8.52
N PRO A 50 16.97 14.63 8.13
CA PRO A 50 16.44 15.66 7.24
C PRO A 50 16.52 17.09 7.83
N PHE A 51 16.66 17.20 9.15
CA PHE A 51 16.77 18.45 9.90
C PHE A 51 18.19 18.79 10.37
N ALA A 52 19.22 18.03 9.97
CA ALA A 52 20.60 18.32 10.41
C ALA A 52 21.12 19.65 9.84
N LYS A 53 21.84 20.41 10.68
CA LYS A 53 22.53 21.64 10.26
C LYS A 53 23.55 21.32 9.16
N GLY A 54 23.48 22.02 8.03
CA GLY A 54 24.36 21.80 6.88
C GLY A 54 23.86 20.75 5.87
N SER A 55 22.66 20.19 6.07
CA SER A 55 21.96 19.42 5.04
C SER A 55 21.79 20.28 3.77
N LYS A 56 22.16 19.74 2.60
CA LYS A 56 22.04 20.45 1.30
C LYS A 56 20.58 20.73 0.89
N ASN A 57 19.60 20.16 1.61
CA ASN A 57 18.17 20.25 1.32
C ASN A 57 17.40 21.21 2.25
N THR A 58 18.06 22.23 2.81
CA THR A 58 17.44 23.17 3.75
C THR A 58 16.36 24.08 3.15
N ALA A 59 16.16 24.09 1.83
CA ALA A 59 15.20 24.97 1.18
C ALA A 59 13.73 24.53 1.38
N SER A 60 13.44 23.22 1.39
CA SER A 60 12.17 22.68 1.90
C SER A 60 12.30 21.18 2.14
N ILE A 61 11.90 20.72 3.32
CA ILE A 61 11.87 19.29 3.63
C ILE A 61 10.63 18.69 2.95
N GLN A 62 10.85 17.79 2.00
CA GLN A 62 9.77 17.08 1.31
C GLN A 62 9.16 16.05 2.26
N ASN A 63 7.84 16.10 2.43
CA ASN A 63 7.09 15.03 3.10
C ASN A 63 6.69 13.98 2.08
N ASP A 64 7.17 12.76 2.27
CA ASP A 64 6.72 11.59 1.53
C ASP A 64 5.47 10.99 2.18
N CYS A 65 4.32 11.28 1.59
CA CYS A 65 3.02 10.73 1.98
C CYS A 65 2.58 9.55 1.11
N LEU A 66 3.49 8.97 0.32
CA LEU A 66 3.20 7.84 -0.56
C LEU A 66 3.82 6.55 -0.02
N HIS A 67 5.08 6.62 0.40
CA HIS A 67 5.82 5.47 0.92
C HIS A 67 5.58 5.27 2.41
N TRP A 68 5.86 4.06 2.88
CA TRP A 68 5.58 3.60 4.24
C TRP A 68 6.89 3.32 4.98
N CYS A 69 6.90 3.64 6.27
CA CYS A 69 7.94 3.18 7.19
C CYS A 69 7.90 1.65 7.32
N VAL A 70 9.07 1.07 7.65
CA VAL A 70 9.20 -0.35 8.00
C VAL A 70 10.01 -0.44 9.30
N PRO A 71 9.50 -1.12 10.36
CA PRO A 71 8.22 -1.82 10.42
C PRO A 71 7.01 -0.86 10.36
N GLY A 72 5.87 -1.31 9.82
CA GLY A 72 4.72 -0.45 9.55
C GLY A 72 3.53 -1.13 8.85
N PRO A 73 2.60 -0.35 8.24
CA PRO A 73 1.38 -0.89 7.60
C PRO A 73 1.63 -1.95 6.53
N VAL A 74 2.79 -1.91 5.87
CA VAL A 74 3.21 -2.93 4.89
C VAL A 74 3.29 -4.33 5.52
N ASP A 75 3.67 -4.45 6.80
CA ASP A 75 3.74 -5.73 7.50
C ASP A 75 2.34 -6.35 7.65
N ALA A 76 1.33 -5.53 7.95
CA ALA A 76 -0.06 -5.99 8.03
C ALA A 76 -0.60 -6.43 6.65
N TRP A 77 -0.16 -5.79 5.56
CA TRP A 77 -0.53 -6.24 4.20
C TRP A 77 0.09 -7.61 3.90
N ASN A 78 1.34 -7.83 4.30
CA ASN A 78 2.01 -9.12 4.14
C ASN A 78 1.29 -10.22 4.92
N ASP A 79 0.85 -9.96 6.15
CA ASP A 79 0.04 -10.91 6.91
C ASP A 79 -1.27 -11.30 6.20
N LEU A 80 -1.92 -10.33 5.55
CA LEU A 80 -3.12 -10.60 4.74
C LEU A 80 -2.79 -11.45 3.52
N VAL A 81 -1.70 -11.16 2.81
CA VAL A 81 -1.25 -11.97 1.67
C VAL A 81 -0.99 -13.40 2.08
N VAL A 82 -0.27 -13.63 3.18
CA VAL A 82 0.01 -14.97 3.70
C VAL A 82 -1.29 -15.72 4.03
N LYS A 83 -2.24 -15.06 4.69
CA LYS A 83 -3.56 -15.65 4.99
C LYS A 83 -4.36 -15.98 3.73
N MET A 84 -4.29 -15.13 2.70
CA MET A 84 -4.99 -15.36 1.43
C MET A 84 -4.36 -16.47 0.58
N ALA A 85 -3.04 -16.67 0.70
CA ALA A 85 -2.31 -17.67 -0.07
C ALA A 85 -2.33 -19.06 0.58
N LEU A 86 -2.39 -19.12 1.92
CA LEU A 86 -2.31 -20.36 2.69
C LEU A 86 -3.63 -20.79 3.35
N GLY A 87 -4.65 -19.92 3.37
CA GLY A 87 -5.99 -20.20 3.90
C GLY A 87 -6.96 -20.61 2.81
#